data_AF-A0A7K2ZTN6-F1
#
_entry.id   AF-A0A7K2ZTN6-F1
#
_cell.length_a   1.000
_cell.length_b   1.000
_cell.length_c   1.000
_cell.angle_alpha   90.00
_cell.angle_beta   90.00
_cell.angle_gamma   90.00
#
_symmetry.space_group_name_H-M   'P 1'
#
loop_
_entity.id
_entity.type
_entity.pdbx_description
1 polymer ?
#
loop_
_entity_poly.entity_id
_entity_poly.type
_entity_poly.pdbx_seq_one_letter_code
_entity_poly.pdbx_strand_id
1 'polypeptide(L)' 'MDALIDRLGNGPVVVVGQSPGGAVAVLLARDHPENVAGLVLLDPTPVNDPATCERLERTMRVLGRLTALPGRAASSPPC' A
#
# COMPACT_ATOMS: atom_id res chain seq x y z
N MET A 1 -0.37 4.58 9.47
CA MET A 1 0.42 5.49 8.62
C MET A 1 0.55 6.84 9.28
N ASP A 2 -0.55 7.38 9.80
CA ASP A 2 -0.57 8.53 10.70
C ASP A 2 0.51 8.52 11.80
N ALA A 3 0.49 7.53 12.68
CA ALA A 3 1.51 7.36 13.73
C ALA A 3 2.97 7.23 13.22
N LEU A 4 3.17 6.83 11.96
CA LEU A 4 4.51 6.80 11.36
C LEU A 4 4.95 8.20 10.94
N ILE A 5 4.04 8.98 10.35
CA ILE A 5 4.28 10.38 9.96
C ILE A 5 4.62 11.21 11.19
N ASP A 6 3.83 11.07 12.26
CA ASP A 6 4.07 11.73 13.54
C ASP A 6 5.44 11.40 14.11
N ARG A 7 5.81 10.10 14.09
CA ARG A 7 7.09 9.65 14.65
C ARG A 7 8.29 10.13 13.85
N LEU A 8 8.13 10.36 12.55
CA LEU A 8 9.19 10.92 11.71
C LEU A 8 9.31 12.45 11.88
N GLY A 9 8.24 13.12 12.30
CA GLY A 9 8.23 14.58 12.53
C GLY A 9 8.29 15.40 11.25
N ASN A 10 7.88 14.82 10.12
CA ASN A 10 8.08 15.39 8.78
C ASN A 10 7.01 16.43 8.38
N GLY A 11 6.04 16.72 9.25
CA GLY A 11 4.84 17.50 8.89
C GLY A 11 3.99 16.76 7.84
N PRO A 12 3.06 17.45 7.16
CA PRO A 12 2.23 16.86 6.12
C PRO A 12 3.09 16.33 4.97
N VAL A 13 2.85 15.10 4.52
CA VAL A 13 3.71 14.41 3.53
C VAL A 13 3.04 14.23 2.18
N VAL A 14 3.84 14.08 1.12
CA VAL A 14 3.35 13.58 -0.17
C VAL A 14 3.32 12.06 -0.13
N VAL A 15 2.15 11.47 -0.36
CA VAL A 15 1.94 10.02 -0.32
C VAL A 15 1.88 9.49 -1.75
N VAL A 16 2.75 8.53 -2.06
CA VAL A 16 2.77 7.83 -3.35
C VAL A 16 2.24 6.42 -3.15
N GLY A 17 1.13 6.09 -3.81
CA GLY A 17 0.47 4.79 -3.71
C GLY A 17 0.39 4.08 -5.06
N GLN A 18 0.90 2.85 -5.14
CA GLN A 18 0.83 2.01 -6.33
C GLN A 18 -0.08 0.81 -6.12
N SER A 19 -0.98 0.54 -7.08
CA SER A 19 -1.90 -0.61 -7.03
C SER A 19 -2.66 -0.69 -5.68
N PRO A 20 -2.59 -1.72 -4.82
CA PRO A 20 -3.34 -1.71 -3.57
C PRO A 20 -2.82 -0.65 -2.58
N GLY A 21 -1.56 -0.22 -2.72
CA GLY A 21 -1.01 0.91 -1.97
C GLY A 21 -1.72 2.22 -2.28
N GLY A 22 -2.32 2.36 -3.48
CA GLY A 22 -3.16 3.50 -3.84
C GLY A 22 -4.41 3.60 -2.97
N ALA A 23 -5.04 2.47 -2.65
CA ALA A 23 -6.18 2.43 -1.75
C ALA A 23 -5.82 2.89 -0.33
N VAL A 24 -4.69 2.40 0.20
CA VAL A 24 -4.17 2.83 1.50
C VAL A 24 -3.87 4.33 1.51
N ALA A 25 -3.29 4.86 0.43
CA ALA A 25 -2.96 6.27 0.30
C ALA A 25 -4.22 7.17 0.29
N VAL A 26 -5.27 6.75 -0.41
CA VAL A 26 -6.57 7.44 -0.42
C VAL A 26 -7.23 7.42 0.95
N LEU A 27 -7.23 6.27 1.63
CA LEU A 27 -7.80 6.15 2.97
C LEU A 27 -7.07 7.04 3.97
N LEU A 28 -5.73 7.10 3.90
CA LEU A 28 -4.93 8.00 4.73
C LEU A 28 -5.28 9.48 4.48
N ALA A 29 -5.37 9.89 3.21
CA ALA A 29 -5.72 11.27 2.87
C ALA A 29 -7.15 11.65 3.27
N ARG A 30 -8.08 10.68 3.27
CA ARG A 30 -9.47 10.88 3.72
C ARG A 30 -9.56 11.00 5.24
N ASP A 31 -8.90 10.12 5.96
CA ASP A 31 -9.03 10.00 7.41
C ASP A 31 -8.13 10.97 8.18
N HIS A 32 -7.02 11.40 7.57
CA HIS A 32 -6.01 12.31 8.14
C HIS A 32 -5.55 13.37 7.11
N PRO A 33 -6.47 14.19 6.56
CA PRO A 33 -6.14 15.16 5.51
C PRO A 33 -5.08 16.18 5.93
N GLU A 34 -5.00 16.52 7.21
CA GLU A 34 -4.01 17.41 7.79
C GLU A 34 -2.57 16.88 7.65
N ASN A 35 -2.41 15.56 7.52
CA ASN A 35 -1.12 14.89 7.43
C ASN A 35 -0.69 14.59 5.98
N VAL A 36 -1.48 14.99 4.98
CA VAL A 36 -1.21 14.74 3.56
C VAL A 36 -1.11 16.04 2.78
N ALA A 37 0.12 16.40 2.38
CA ALA A 37 0.40 17.55 1.52
C ALA A 37 0.05 17.29 0.04
N GLY A 38 -0.04 16.02 -0.37
CA GLY A 38 -0.35 15.65 -1.74
C GLY A 38 -0.42 14.13 -1.95
N LEU A 39 -1.05 13.73 -3.05
CA LEU A 39 -1.27 12.32 -3.39
C LEU A 39 -0.83 12.04 -4.83
N VAL A 40 -0.04 10.98 -5.02
CA VAL A 40 0.33 10.47 -6.34
C VAL A 40 -0.11 9.01 -6.43
N LEU A 41 -0.99 8.71 -7.39
CA LEU A 41 -1.58 7.40 -7.57
C LEU A 41 -1.09 6.76 -8.87
N LEU A 42 -0.45 5.59 -8.74
CA LEU A 42 0.13 4.85 -9.85
C LEU A 42 -0.66 3.56 -10.04
N ASP A 43 -1.52 3.51 -11.06
CA ASP A 43 -2.42 2.38 -11.33
C ASP A 43 -3.18 1.94 -10.05
N PRO A 44 -3.95 2.84 -9.39
CA PRO A 44 -4.51 2.57 -8.08
C PRO A 44 -5.61 1.51 -8.13
N THR A 45 -5.64 0.62 -7.13
CA THR A 45 -6.75 -0.31 -6.97
C THR A 45 -8.00 0.40 -6.43
N PRO A 46 -9.15 0.31 -7.11
CA PRO A 46 -10.40 0.87 -6.61
C PRO A 46 -10.90 0.09 -5.38
N VAL A 47 -11.29 0.82 -4.33
CA VAL A 47 -11.81 0.27 -3.05
C VAL A 47 -13.16 0.86 -2.67
N ASN A 48 -13.97 1.16 -3.68
CA ASN A 48 -15.31 1.74 -3.54
C ASN A 48 -16.45 0.72 -3.65
N ASP A 49 -16.14 -0.56 -3.87
CA ASP A 49 -17.11 -1.63 -4.07
C ASP A 49 -16.74 -2.86 -3.20
N PRO A 50 -17.66 -3.36 -2.35
CA PRO A 50 -17.40 -4.50 -1.47
C PRO A 50 -16.93 -5.75 -2.21
N ALA A 51 -17.51 -6.08 -3.37
CA ALA A 51 -17.13 -7.29 -4.12
C ALA A 51 -15.69 -7.21 -4.65
N THR A 52 -15.28 -6.00 -5.09
CA THR A 52 -13.91 -5.73 -5.52
C THR A 52 -12.93 -5.84 -4.35
N CYS A 53 -13.27 -5.29 -3.18
CA CYS A 53 -12.47 -5.41 -1.96
C CYS A 53 -12.29 -6.88 -1.53
N GLU A 54 -13.36 -7.66 -1.48
CA GLU A 54 -13.30 -9.10 -1.15
C GLU A 54 -12.43 -9.88 -2.15
N ARG A 55 -12.52 -9.56 -3.44
CA ARG A 55 -11.71 -10.20 -4.47
C ARG A 55 -10.24 -9.84 -4.33
N LEU A 56 -9.93 -8.58 -4.03
CA LEU A 56 -8.59 -8.11 -3.77
C LEU A 56 -8.00 -8.83 -2.55
N GLU A 57 -8.71 -8.86 -1.42
CA GLU A 57 -8.28 -9.54 -0.20
C GLU A 57 -8.00 -11.03 -0.44
N ARG A 58 -8.91 -11.71 -1.15
CA ARG A 58 -8.74 -13.13 -1.49
C ARG A 58 -7.50 -13.34 -2.37
N THR A 59 -7.31 -12.49 -3.37
CA THR A 59 -6.16 -12.55 -4.28
C THR A 59 -4.85 -12.29 -3.54
N MET A 60 -4.79 -11.25 -2.71
CA MET A 60 -3.64 -10.93 -1.89
C MET A 60 -3.27 -12.04 -0.91
N ARG A 61 -4.27 -12.69 -0.28
CA ARG A 61 -4.03 -13.82 0.62
C ARG A 61 -3.37 -14.98 -0.11
N VAL A 62 -3.79 -15.28 -1.34
CA VAL A 62 -3.18 -16.33 -2.16
C VAL A 62 -1.77 -15.92 -2.60
N LEU A 63 -1.60 -14.70 -3.09
CA LEU A 63 -0.29 -14.20 -3.51
C LEU A 63 0.72 -14.18 -2.35
N GLY A 64 0.32 -13.70 -1.18
CA GLY A 64 1.17 -13.69 0.03
C GLY A 64 1.60 -15.09 0.46
N ARG A 65 0.75 -16.11 0.27
CA ARG A 65 1.15 -17.51 0.50
C ARG A 65 2.22 -17.96 -0.49
N LEU A 66 2.15 -17.55 -1.76
CA LEU A 66 3.13 -17.90 -2.80
C LEU A 66 4.48 -17.21 -2.60
N THR A 67 4.49 -15.98 -2.10
CA THR A 67 5.74 -15.23 -1.81
C THR A 67 6.37 -15.63 -0.49
N ALA A 68 5.59 -16.17 0.45
CA ALA A 68 6.07 -16.72 1.71
C ALA A 68 6.62 -18.16 1.60
N LEU A 69 6.55 -18.80 0.42
CA LEU A 69 7.13 -20.14 0.23
C LEU A 69 8.67 -20.05 0.27
N PRO A 70 9.33 -20.79 1.19
CA PRO A 70 10.78 -20.86 1.25
C PRO A 70 11.28 -21.58 -0.01
N GLY A 71 11.90 -20.83 -0.92
CA GLY A 71 12.39 -21.34 -2.22
C GLY A 71 12.53 -20.30 -3.34
N ARG A 72 11.96 -19.09 -3.18
CA ARG A 72 12.19 -17.96 -4.11
C ARG A 72 13.31 -17.00 -3.69
N ALA A 73 13.88 -17.20 -2.51
CA ALA A 73 15.04 -16.45 -2.02
C ALA A 73 16.33 -17.25 -2.26
N ALA A 74 16.77 -17.39 -3.52
CA ALA A 74 18.17 -17.65 -3.87
C ALA A 74 18.36 -17.71 -5.40
N SER A 75 18.61 -16.57 -6.01
CA SER A 75 19.55 -16.49 -7.14
C SER A 75 19.94 -15.03 -7.37
N SER A 76 20.79 -14.49 -6.49
CA SER A 76 21.66 -13.37 -6.85
C SER A 76 22.99 -13.98 -7.32
N PRO A 77 23.52 -13.62 -8.51
CA PRO A 77 24.85 -14.10 -8.92
C PRO A 77 25.95 -13.41 -8.08
N PRO A 78 27.09 -14.07 -7.84
CA PRO A 78 28.22 -13.42 -7.16
C PRO A 78 28.83 -12.33 -8.05
N CYS A 79 29.24 -11.23 -7.42
CA CYS A 79 30.06 -10.18 -8.01
C CYS A 79 31.45 -10.68 -8.38
#